data_AF-K9ZDD3-F1
#
_entry.id   AF-K9ZDD3-F1
#
_cell.length_a   1.000
_cell.length_b   1.000
_cell.length_c   1.000
_cell.angle_alpha   90.00
_cell.angle_beta   90.00
_cell.angle_gamma   90.00
#
_symmetry.space_group_name_H-M   'P 1'
#
loop_
_entity.id
_entity.type
_entity.pdbx_description
1 polymer ?
#
loop_
_entity_poly.entity_id
_entity_poly.type
_entity_poly.pdbx_seq_one_letter_code
_entity_poly.pdbx_strand_id
1 'polypeptide(L)'
;MLNHERSLTTYDSALLNRIVSQVCQVIITIQKQQPELLLEKYRKVQWENNSNQSALSAKFLDLLSQTQSWEELLQKLQLYLRAIFVAEALNSPILSQLIANVRQFNPIISELNGSFNTIFTPALQSVGIAVLLLDAENLQINTNTEKFLATVCNSPIQVKIAFANWGNRGKLDIELHERGYDLIHVPAGRDNADGKMIAFGSSIHERYPNAKEVLVCSSDKVMTNLCNNLQQHGLIVYQVSQHGENINLFNNSTGETKIYGIKPLPEIPSISQFIGQIKNLIQDEQKLNASYWIKLSQLSKLYKIKYQFNISHIVSHYLPGKRSRDIFVNYPADFVIHQIDDASELYVTVFDHNQVQVEDGRKSELAQDNRLQSLTGITSKQDLEKALNIILDELIEKSIQDYFDISILASKFKQKYGKTITRQIQELQLSGTFIKFLQSCNNFHLQQKDKKWEIGKVSVVTLSSSSFSHIDSAFDLEQVIKMILAELTQDSKSNFVDIGILGVKFNEKYNKPITKQMKELKISGSFIKFLQSCSSFQIQQKGNKCMVSLSGISK
;
A
#
# COMPACT_ATOMS: atom_id res chain seq x y z
N MET A 1 -17.19 -38.02 -58.89
CA MET A 1 -16.27 -39.17 -58.99
C MET A 1 -15.04 -38.75 -59.77
N LEU A 2 -13.92 -38.54 -59.08
CA LEU A 2 -12.58 -38.93 -59.53
C LEU A 2 -11.62 -38.67 -58.34
N ASN A 3 -11.08 -39.78 -57.86
CA ASN A 3 -10.21 -39.92 -56.69
C ASN A 3 -8.94 -39.10 -56.83
N HIS A 4 -8.51 -38.46 -55.74
CA HIS A 4 -7.09 -38.37 -55.38
C HIS A 4 -6.95 -38.64 -53.88
N GLU A 5 -6.95 -39.94 -53.55
CA GLU A 5 -6.09 -40.45 -52.49
C GLU A 5 -4.65 -40.08 -52.84
N ARG A 6 -4.03 -39.17 -52.07
CA ARG A 6 -2.57 -39.10 -51.96
C ARG A 6 -2.18 -39.51 -50.54
N SER A 7 -1.77 -40.76 -50.45
CA SER A 7 -1.13 -41.42 -49.33
C SER A 7 0.10 -40.68 -48.82
N LEU A 8 0.24 -40.69 -47.48
CA LEU A 8 1.49 -40.79 -46.72
C LEU A 8 2.56 -39.71 -47.00
N THR A 9 2.40 -38.53 -46.40
CA THR A 9 3.51 -37.56 -46.31
C THR A 9 4.51 -38.03 -45.26
N THR A 10 5.41 -38.93 -45.67
CA THR A 10 6.72 -39.04 -45.01
C THR A 10 7.37 -37.67 -45.13
N TYR A 11 7.73 -37.04 -44.01
CA TYR A 11 8.36 -35.72 -44.03
C TYR A 11 9.64 -35.75 -44.87
N ASP A 12 9.85 -34.70 -45.66
CA ASP A 12 11.05 -34.56 -46.47
C ASP A 12 12.30 -34.76 -45.59
N SER A 13 13.18 -35.67 -46.03
CA SER A 13 14.45 -35.96 -45.36
C SER A 13 15.26 -34.68 -45.06
N ALA A 14 15.17 -33.66 -45.91
CA ALA A 14 15.83 -32.37 -45.67
C ALA A 14 15.23 -31.61 -44.47
N LEU A 15 13.91 -31.67 -44.29
CA LEU A 15 13.20 -31.07 -43.16
C LEU A 15 13.57 -31.76 -41.85
N LEU A 16 13.57 -33.09 -41.85
CA LEU A 16 13.94 -33.88 -40.67
C LEU A 16 15.41 -33.63 -40.28
N ASN A 17 16.33 -33.62 -41.25
CA ASN A 17 17.74 -33.31 -40.99
C ASN A 17 17.94 -31.91 -40.40
N ARG A 18 17.14 -30.91 -40.84
CA ARG A 18 17.18 -29.56 -40.29
C ARG A 18 16.71 -29.52 -38.84
N ILE A 19 15.61 -30.20 -38.52
CA ILE A 19 15.09 -30.32 -37.14
C ILE A 19 16.14 -30.99 -36.24
N VAL A 20 16.68 -32.13 -36.69
CA VAL A 20 17.69 -32.90 -35.94
C VAL A 20 18.95 -32.09 -35.67
N SER A 21 19.43 -31.34 -36.66
CA SER A 21 20.60 -30.46 -36.50
C SER A 21 20.38 -29.41 -35.42
N GLN A 22 19.21 -28.77 -35.40
CA GLN A 22 18.87 -27.79 -34.36
C GLN A 22 18.80 -28.41 -32.96
N VAL A 23 18.19 -29.60 -32.84
CA VAL A 23 18.11 -30.33 -31.56
C VAL A 23 19.51 -30.64 -31.03
N CYS A 24 20.41 -31.13 -31.88
CA CYS A 24 21.78 -31.44 -31.49
C CYS A 24 22.56 -30.19 -31.04
N GLN A 25 22.41 -29.06 -31.73
CA GLN A 25 23.06 -27.81 -31.35
C GLN A 25 22.55 -27.28 -30.01
N VAL A 26 21.27 -27.43 -29.72
CA VAL A 26 20.70 -27.04 -28.42
C VAL A 26 21.24 -27.92 -27.29
N ILE A 27 21.37 -29.23 -27.50
CA ILE A 27 21.96 -30.13 -26.51
C ILE A 27 23.43 -29.75 -26.22
N ILE A 28 24.21 -29.43 -27.26
CA ILE A 28 25.60 -28.95 -27.10
C ILE A 28 25.63 -27.62 -26.33
N THR A 29 24.74 -26.69 -26.68
CA THR A 29 24.66 -25.37 -26.02
C THR A 29 24.33 -25.51 -24.53
N ILE A 30 23.34 -26.35 -24.21
CA ILE A 30 22.95 -26.62 -22.82
C ILE A 30 24.10 -27.28 -22.07
N GLN A 31 24.83 -28.23 -22.67
CA GLN A 31 25.99 -28.83 -22.03
C GLN A 31 27.06 -27.80 -21.64
N LYS A 32 27.31 -26.80 -22.49
CA LYS A 32 28.32 -25.76 -22.23
C LYS A 32 27.89 -24.76 -21.17
N GLN A 33 26.63 -24.33 -21.22
CA GLN A 33 26.15 -23.21 -20.43
C GLN A 33 25.51 -23.66 -19.10
N GLN A 34 24.79 -24.77 -19.11
CA GLN A 34 23.94 -25.24 -18.01
C GLN A 34 23.91 -26.78 -17.96
N PRO A 35 25.05 -27.45 -17.71
CA PRO A 35 25.14 -28.92 -17.73
C PRO A 35 24.21 -29.61 -16.71
N GLU A 36 23.82 -28.93 -15.64
CA GLU A 36 22.86 -29.40 -14.63
C GLU A 36 21.49 -29.73 -15.22
N LEU A 37 21.11 -29.09 -16.34
CA LEU A 37 19.85 -29.32 -17.04
C LEU A 37 19.82 -30.66 -17.78
N LEU A 38 20.97 -31.27 -18.04
CA LEU A 38 21.06 -32.63 -18.57
C LEU A 38 20.92 -33.64 -17.43
N LEU A 39 20.29 -34.79 -17.72
CA LEU A 39 20.33 -35.93 -16.81
C LEU A 39 21.77 -36.36 -16.56
N GLU A 40 22.06 -36.83 -15.35
CA GLU A 40 23.42 -37.09 -14.88
C GLU A 40 24.25 -37.99 -15.82
N LYS A 41 23.61 -39.01 -16.41
CA LYS A 41 24.22 -39.92 -17.39
C LYS A 41 24.69 -39.27 -18.69
N TYR A 42 24.15 -38.10 -19.05
CA TYR A 42 24.47 -37.37 -20.28
C TYR A 42 25.39 -36.17 -20.09
N ARG A 43 25.68 -35.77 -18.84
CA ARG A 43 26.53 -34.61 -18.53
C ARG A 43 27.97 -34.78 -18.99
N LYS A 44 28.50 -36.02 -18.89
CA LYS A 44 29.90 -36.37 -19.21
C LYS A 44 30.12 -36.80 -20.67
N VAL A 45 29.06 -36.90 -21.47
CA VAL A 45 29.16 -37.29 -22.88
C VAL A 45 29.70 -36.12 -23.69
N GLN A 46 30.78 -36.27 -24.44
CA GLN A 46 31.32 -35.19 -25.28
C GLN A 46 30.46 -35.00 -26.54
N TRP A 47 29.39 -34.18 -26.46
CA TRP A 47 28.44 -34.00 -27.55
C TRP A 47 29.01 -33.25 -28.77
N GLU A 48 30.12 -32.53 -28.59
CA GLU A 48 30.85 -31.87 -29.68
C GLU A 48 31.67 -32.82 -30.55
N ASN A 49 31.92 -34.05 -30.07
CA ASN A 49 32.62 -35.04 -30.86
C ASN A 49 31.73 -35.48 -32.03
N ASN A 50 32.26 -35.39 -33.26
CA ASN A 50 31.59 -35.79 -34.49
C ASN A 50 30.93 -37.18 -34.39
N SER A 51 31.58 -38.15 -33.73
CA SER A 51 31.02 -39.50 -33.57
C SER A 51 29.75 -39.51 -32.72
N ASN A 52 29.74 -38.77 -31.60
CA ASN A 52 28.58 -38.67 -30.71
C ASN A 52 27.46 -37.84 -31.33
N GLN A 53 27.81 -36.76 -32.04
CA GLN A 53 26.84 -35.92 -32.75
C GLN A 53 26.16 -36.68 -33.89
N SER A 54 26.92 -37.47 -34.68
CA SER A 54 26.37 -38.32 -35.72
C SER A 54 25.48 -39.42 -35.15
N ALA A 55 25.87 -40.07 -34.05
CA ALA A 55 25.04 -41.09 -33.39
C ALA A 55 23.73 -40.50 -32.82
N LEU A 56 23.81 -39.32 -32.20
CA LEU A 56 22.64 -38.59 -31.70
C LEU A 56 21.71 -38.18 -32.85
N SER A 57 22.28 -37.64 -33.92
CA SER A 57 21.53 -37.21 -35.10
C SER A 57 20.83 -38.38 -35.77
N ALA A 58 21.52 -39.51 -35.97
CA ALA A 58 20.94 -40.71 -36.54
C ALA A 58 19.78 -41.24 -35.67
N LYS A 59 19.93 -41.21 -34.34
CA LYS A 59 18.88 -41.62 -33.42
C LYS A 59 17.64 -40.72 -33.51
N PHE A 60 17.81 -39.39 -33.51
CA PHE A 60 16.66 -38.49 -33.68
C PHE A 60 16.05 -38.60 -35.08
N LEU A 61 16.85 -38.78 -36.13
CA LEU A 61 16.36 -38.93 -37.50
C LEU A 61 15.51 -40.20 -37.66
N ASP A 62 15.96 -41.34 -37.13
CA ASP A 62 15.19 -42.60 -37.11
C ASP A 62 13.87 -42.45 -36.34
N LEU A 63 13.88 -41.73 -35.23
CA LEU A 63 12.69 -41.56 -34.39
C LEU A 63 11.65 -40.63 -35.02
N LEU A 64 12.10 -39.56 -35.67
CA LEU A 64 11.22 -38.57 -36.31
C LEU A 64 10.74 -39.04 -37.69
N SER A 65 11.48 -39.93 -38.37
CA SER A 65 11.04 -40.51 -39.66
C SER A 65 9.83 -41.44 -39.50
N GLN A 66 9.61 -41.99 -38.30
CA GLN A 66 8.51 -42.91 -37.97
C GLN A 66 7.18 -42.20 -37.64
N THR A 67 7.09 -40.86 -37.76
CA THR A 67 5.88 -40.10 -37.42
C THR A 67 5.05 -39.81 -38.66
N GLN A 68 3.73 -39.95 -38.55
CA GLN A 68 2.81 -39.73 -39.67
C GLN A 68 2.15 -38.35 -39.65
N SER A 69 2.14 -37.68 -38.48
CA SER A 69 1.55 -36.36 -38.31
C SER A 69 2.48 -35.41 -37.55
N TRP A 70 2.22 -34.11 -37.68
CA TRP A 70 3.11 -33.08 -37.13
C TRP A 70 3.01 -33.00 -35.62
N GLU A 71 1.79 -33.18 -35.10
CA GLU A 71 1.56 -33.30 -33.67
C GLU A 71 2.25 -34.54 -33.09
N GLU A 72 2.23 -35.67 -33.81
CA GLU A 72 2.97 -36.87 -33.40
C GLU A 72 4.49 -36.63 -33.41
N LEU A 73 5.00 -35.89 -34.40
CA LEU A 73 6.41 -35.49 -34.48
C LEU A 73 6.82 -34.65 -33.27
N LEU A 74 6.04 -33.61 -32.95
CA LEU A 74 6.31 -32.74 -31.80
C LEU A 74 6.20 -33.48 -30.47
N GLN A 75 5.20 -34.36 -30.33
CA GLN A 75 5.02 -35.16 -29.13
C GLN A 75 6.18 -36.16 -28.94
N LYS A 76 6.60 -36.88 -30.00
CA LYS A 76 7.77 -37.75 -29.92
C LYS A 76 9.04 -36.95 -29.62
N LEU A 77 9.25 -35.81 -30.27
CA LEU A 77 10.40 -34.95 -29.99
C LEU A 77 10.44 -34.53 -28.51
N GLN A 78 9.32 -34.05 -27.98
CA GLN A 78 9.22 -33.67 -26.56
C GLN A 78 9.48 -34.85 -25.61
N LEU A 79 8.95 -36.03 -25.93
CA LEU A 79 9.18 -37.23 -25.13
C LEU A 79 10.67 -37.60 -25.09
N TYR A 80 11.38 -37.48 -26.21
CA TYR A 80 12.80 -37.78 -26.29
C TYR A 80 13.67 -36.71 -25.63
N LEU A 81 13.30 -35.43 -25.72
CA LEU A 81 13.97 -34.38 -24.96
C LEU A 81 13.81 -34.63 -23.45
N ARG A 82 12.63 -35.04 -22.98
CA ARG A 82 12.41 -35.45 -21.58
C ARG A 82 13.27 -36.64 -21.15
N ALA A 83 13.70 -37.49 -22.08
CA ALA A 83 14.60 -38.60 -21.79
C ALA A 83 16.07 -38.18 -21.66
N ILE A 84 16.42 -36.95 -22.08
CA ILE A 84 17.78 -36.39 -22.05
C ILE A 84 17.93 -35.34 -20.92
N PHE A 85 16.89 -34.56 -20.67
CA PHE A 85 16.91 -33.44 -19.72
C PHE A 85 16.17 -33.75 -18.41
N VAL A 86 16.55 -33.05 -17.33
CA VAL A 86 15.78 -33.06 -16.07
C VAL A 86 14.47 -32.29 -16.24
N ALA A 87 13.50 -32.50 -15.35
CA ALA A 87 12.16 -31.90 -15.47
C ALA A 87 12.21 -30.36 -15.48
N GLU A 88 13.11 -29.76 -14.71
CA GLU A 88 13.33 -28.32 -14.58
C GLU A 88 13.80 -27.69 -15.89
N ALA A 89 14.54 -28.43 -16.71
CA ALA A 89 15.05 -27.96 -17.98
C ALA A 89 13.94 -27.69 -19.00
N LEU A 90 12.79 -28.37 -18.89
CA LEU A 90 11.66 -28.19 -19.81
C LEU A 90 11.06 -26.78 -19.74
N ASN A 91 11.29 -26.07 -18.64
CA ASN A 91 10.91 -24.66 -18.47
C ASN A 91 12.02 -23.69 -18.89
N SER A 92 13.16 -24.18 -19.40
CA SER A 92 14.25 -23.33 -19.88
C SER A 92 13.82 -22.56 -21.14
N PRO A 93 14.21 -21.27 -21.26
CA PRO A 93 13.99 -20.48 -22.48
C PRO A 93 14.58 -21.16 -23.71
N ILE A 94 15.69 -21.89 -23.56
CA ILE A 94 16.42 -22.53 -24.65
C ILE A 94 15.58 -23.68 -25.26
N LEU A 95 14.98 -24.54 -24.42
CA LEU A 95 14.12 -25.62 -24.90
C LEU A 95 12.76 -25.10 -25.41
N SER A 96 12.22 -24.06 -24.77
CA SER A 96 11.00 -23.39 -25.23
C SER A 96 11.16 -22.82 -26.64
N GLN A 97 12.31 -22.18 -26.90
CA GLN A 97 12.65 -21.64 -28.22
C GLN A 97 12.86 -22.76 -29.25
N LEU A 98 13.50 -23.88 -28.88
CA LEU A 98 13.67 -25.03 -29.76
C LEU A 98 12.32 -25.58 -30.25
N ILE A 99 11.37 -25.82 -29.33
CA ILE A 99 10.04 -26.34 -29.68
C ILE A 99 9.26 -25.34 -30.54
N ALA A 100 9.36 -24.03 -30.25
CA ALA A 100 8.74 -23.00 -31.07
C ALA A 100 9.32 -22.96 -32.50
N ASN A 101 10.64 -23.07 -32.63
CA ASN A 101 11.31 -23.12 -33.93
C ASN A 101 10.93 -24.36 -34.73
N VAL A 102 10.89 -25.53 -34.08
CA VAL A 102 10.45 -26.77 -34.74
C VAL A 102 9.01 -26.61 -35.22
N ARG A 103 8.09 -26.06 -34.41
CA ARG A 103 6.68 -25.85 -34.80
C ARG A 103 6.50 -25.02 -36.08
N GLN A 104 7.38 -24.05 -36.34
CA GLN A 104 7.32 -23.21 -37.54
C GLN A 104 7.66 -23.96 -38.83
N PHE A 105 8.25 -25.14 -38.74
CA PHE A 105 8.57 -25.98 -39.90
C PHE A 105 7.37 -26.81 -40.42
N ASN A 106 6.15 -26.60 -39.89
CA ASN A 106 4.98 -27.38 -40.27
C ASN A 106 4.54 -27.08 -41.72
N PRO A 107 4.56 -28.07 -42.64
CA PRO A 107 4.17 -27.85 -44.03
C PRO A 107 2.70 -27.48 -44.21
N ILE A 108 1.78 -27.90 -43.32
CA ILE A 108 0.33 -27.61 -43.44
C ILE A 108 0.03 -26.13 -43.19
N ILE A 109 0.81 -25.46 -42.33
CA ILE A 109 0.71 -24.01 -42.10
C ILE A 109 1.21 -23.24 -43.33
N SER A 110 2.10 -23.83 -44.13
CA SER A 110 2.58 -23.24 -45.38
C SER A 110 1.56 -23.34 -46.53
N GLU A 111 0.72 -24.38 -46.58
CA GLU A 111 -0.27 -24.57 -47.66
C GLU A 111 -1.54 -23.69 -47.49
N LEU A 112 -2.02 -23.48 -46.26
CA LEU A 112 -3.16 -22.58 -46.00
C LEU A 112 -2.86 -21.10 -46.30
N ASN A 113 -1.58 -20.72 -46.28
CA ASN A 113 -1.11 -19.39 -46.67
C ASN A 113 -0.89 -19.25 -48.20
N GLY A 114 -1.07 -20.33 -48.97
CA GLY A 114 -0.77 -20.36 -50.40
C GLY A 114 -1.84 -19.74 -51.33
N SER A 115 -3.04 -19.44 -50.83
CA SER A 115 -4.15 -18.96 -51.69
C SER A 115 -4.46 -17.46 -51.56
N PHE A 116 -3.68 -16.71 -50.78
CA PHE A 116 -3.74 -15.24 -50.74
C PHE A 116 -2.34 -14.66 -51.00
N ASN A 117 -2.13 -14.22 -52.24
CA ASN A 117 -1.08 -13.31 -52.70
C ASN A 117 0.32 -13.92 -52.95
N THR A 118 0.54 -14.23 -54.23
CA THR A 118 1.70 -13.71 -54.97
C THR A 118 1.79 -12.19 -54.75
N ILE A 119 3.01 -11.67 -54.49
CA ILE A 119 3.36 -10.35 -53.91
C ILE A 119 3.48 -10.42 -52.38
N PHE A 120 4.57 -11.02 -51.94
CA PHE A 120 5.34 -10.80 -50.71
C PHE A 120 6.19 -12.06 -50.57
N THR A 121 7.37 -12.04 -51.17
CA THR A 121 8.52 -12.68 -50.53
C THR A 121 8.85 -11.81 -49.32
N PRO A 122 8.51 -12.18 -48.06
CA PRO A 122 9.39 -11.77 -47.00
C PRO A 122 10.63 -12.66 -47.17
N ALA A 123 11.67 -12.09 -47.77
CA ALA A 123 13.01 -12.37 -47.28
C ALA A 123 12.91 -12.46 -45.75
N LEU A 124 13.45 -13.53 -45.16
CA LEU A 124 13.68 -13.69 -43.71
C LEU A 124 13.38 -12.39 -42.98
N GLN A 125 12.20 -12.25 -42.36
CA GLN A 125 12.04 -11.18 -41.38
C GLN A 125 12.99 -11.58 -40.26
N SER A 126 14.23 -11.09 -40.37
CA SER A 126 15.16 -10.98 -39.27
C SER A 126 14.30 -10.38 -38.17
N VAL A 127 14.08 -11.13 -37.09
CA VAL A 127 13.57 -10.52 -35.87
C VAL A 127 14.53 -9.37 -35.62
N GLY A 128 14.04 -8.16 -35.82
CA GLY A 128 14.85 -6.95 -35.63
C GLY A 128 15.47 -7.05 -34.26
N ILE A 129 16.69 -6.57 -34.11
CA ILE A 129 17.31 -6.49 -32.78
C ILE A 129 17.19 -5.07 -32.26
N ALA A 130 16.97 -4.96 -30.96
CA ALA A 130 17.14 -3.70 -30.26
C ALA A 130 18.57 -3.63 -29.69
N VAL A 131 19.21 -2.48 -29.86
CA VAL A 131 20.54 -2.17 -29.31
C VAL A 131 20.37 -1.17 -28.17
N LEU A 132 20.91 -1.47 -26.99
CA LEU A 132 20.91 -0.58 -25.84
C LEU A 132 22.30 0.02 -25.65
N LEU A 133 22.39 1.34 -25.75
CA LEU A 133 23.60 2.12 -25.48
C LEU A 133 23.44 2.83 -24.13
N LEU A 134 24.31 2.54 -23.18
CA LEU A 134 24.27 3.08 -21.82
C LEU A 134 25.44 4.00 -21.55
N ASP A 135 25.14 5.27 -21.29
CA ASP A 135 26.03 6.18 -20.59
C ASP A 135 26.05 5.84 -19.10
N ALA A 136 26.95 4.92 -18.72
CA ALA A 136 27.05 4.44 -17.35
C ALA A 136 27.72 5.46 -16.42
N GLU A 137 28.21 6.59 -16.94
CA GLU A 137 28.74 7.66 -16.12
C GLU A 137 27.65 8.51 -15.48
N ASN A 138 26.61 8.80 -16.27
CA ASN A 138 25.56 9.74 -15.93
C ASN A 138 24.20 9.07 -15.65
N LEU A 139 24.00 7.81 -16.06
CA LEU A 139 22.74 7.11 -15.92
C LEU A 139 22.94 5.69 -15.37
N GLN A 140 22.24 5.38 -14.27
CA GLN A 140 22.25 4.04 -13.68
C GLN A 140 20.98 3.28 -14.04
N ILE A 141 21.14 2.15 -14.73
CA ILE A 141 20.05 1.26 -15.12
C ILE A 141 20.17 -0.03 -14.32
N ASN A 142 19.11 -0.40 -13.59
CA ASN A 142 19.01 -1.69 -12.90
C ASN A 142 18.24 -2.73 -13.74
N THR A 143 18.25 -3.99 -13.30
CA THR A 143 17.57 -5.10 -13.99
C THR A 143 16.08 -4.87 -14.23
N ASN A 144 15.38 -4.16 -13.34
CA ASN A 144 13.95 -3.88 -13.51
C ASN A 144 13.72 -2.82 -14.60
N THR A 145 14.57 -1.79 -14.65
CA THR A 145 14.56 -0.83 -15.74
C THR A 145 14.82 -1.52 -17.08
N GLU A 146 15.75 -2.47 -17.16
CA GLU A 146 15.98 -3.24 -18.40
C GLU A 146 14.76 -4.06 -18.82
N LYS A 147 14.12 -4.75 -17.87
CA LYS A 147 12.87 -5.48 -18.14
C LYS A 147 11.80 -4.55 -18.69
N PHE A 148 11.65 -3.36 -18.11
CA PHE A 148 10.73 -2.35 -18.62
C PHE A 148 11.10 -1.89 -20.04
N LEU A 149 12.37 -1.54 -20.29
CA LEU A 149 12.83 -1.14 -21.62
C LEU A 149 12.55 -2.23 -22.66
N ALA A 150 12.74 -3.49 -22.29
CA ALA A 150 12.40 -4.63 -23.14
C ALA A 150 10.90 -4.74 -23.45
N THR A 151 10.00 -4.30 -22.55
CA THR A 151 8.56 -4.27 -22.84
C THR A 151 8.14 -3.16 -23.80
N VAL A 152 8.96 -2.12 -23.96
CA VAL A 152 8.64 -0.99 -24.86
C VAL A 152 9.18 -1.22 -26.27
N CYS A 153 10.22 -2.03 -26.41
CA CYS A 153 10.79 -2.38 -27.71
C CYS A 153 9.88 -3.37 -28.44
N ASN A 154 9.72 -3.20 -29.75
CA ASN A 154 9.09 -4.18 -30.63
C ASN A 154 10.05 -5.35 -30.94
N SER A 155 11.34 -5.09 -30.82
CA SER A 155 12.45 -5.99 -31.06
C SER A 155 13.11 -6.40 -29.74
N PRO A 156 13.55 -7.67 -29.58
CA PRO A 156 14.29 -8.09 -28.40
C PRO A 156 15.62 -7.32 -28.27
N ILE A 157 15.92 -6.85 -27.06
CA ILE A 157 17.22 -6.25 -26.73
C ILE A 157 18.26 -7.37 -26.71
N GLN A 158 19.10 -7.43 -27.76
CA GLN A 158 20.14 -8.46 -27.90
C GLN A 158 21.55 -7.92 -27.69
N VAL A 159 21.75 -6.62 -27.94
CA VAL A 159 23.05 -5.96 -27.81
C VAL A 159 22.94 -4.91 -26.73
N LYS A 160 23.81 -4.99 -25.72
CA LYS A 160 23.89 -4.03 -24.61
C LYS A 160 25.32 -3.54 -24.52
N ILE A 161 25.53 -2.23 -24.60
CA ILE A 161 26.86 -1.63 -24.60
C ILE A 161 26.87 -0.51 -23.58
N ALA A 162 27.84 -0.52 -22.67
CA ALA A 162 28.00 0.52 -21.66
C ALA A 162 29.31 1.30 -21.87
N PHE A 163 29.26 2.61 -21.70
CA PHE A 163 30.38 3.53 -21.82
C PHE A 163 30.66 4.17 -20.46
N ALA A 164 31.87 3.99 -19.93
CA ALA A 164 32.32 4.69 -18.74
C ALA A 164 33.83 4.61 -18.55
N ASN A 165 34.36 5.49 -17.71
CA ASN A 165 35.68 5.29 -17.15
C ASN A 165 35.60 4.26 -16.01
N TRP A 166 35.75 2.98 -16.37
CA TRP A 166 35.67 1.86 -15.43
C TRP A 166 36.67 1.93 -14.27
N GLY A 167 37.82 2.60 -14.44
CA GLY A 167 38.79 2.80 -13.37
C GLY A 167 38.24 3.56 -12.16
N ASN A 168 37.15 4.33 -12.36
CA ASN A 168 36.50 5.15 -11.33
C ASN A 168 35.10 4.66 -10.93
N ARG A 169 34.66 3.47 -11.38
CA ARG A 169 33.26 2.99 -11.19
C ARG A 169 33.10 1.80 -10.25
N GLY A 170 34.15 1.44 -9.50
CA GLY A 170 34.06 0.45 -8.43
C GLY A 170 33.68 -0.94 -8.94
N LYS A 171 32.57 -1.51 -8.45
CA LYS A 171 32.07 -2.85 -8.83
C LYS A 171 31.00 -2.83 -9.94
N LEU A 172 30.68 -1.66 -10.48
CA LEU A 172 29.61 -1.50 -11.47
C LEU A 172 29.94 -2.21 -12.80
N ASP A 173 31.21 -2.28 -13.16
CA ASP A 173 31.71 -3.03 -14.30
C ASP A 173 31.39 -4.53 -14.20
N ILE A 174 31.65 -5.14 -13.03
CA ILE A 174 31.33 -6.54 -12.76
C ILE A 174 29.82 -6.77 -12.90
N GLU A 175 29.00 -5.93 -12.26
CA GLU A 175 27.54 -6.05 -12.35
C GLU A 175 27.03 -5.96 -13.79
N LEU A 176 27.49 -4.96 -14.55
CA LEU A 176 27.07 -4.78 -15.94
C LEU A 176 27.53 -5.94 -16.83
N HIS A 177 28.74 -6.45 -16.61
CA HIS A 177 29.25 -7.58 -17.36
C HIS A 177 28.43 -8.86 -17.11
N GLU A 178 28.09 -9.16 -15.85
CA GLU A 178 27.23 -10.30 -15.48
C GLU A 178 25.83 -10.19 -16.13
N ARG A 179 25.34 -8.97 -16.37
CA ARG A 179 24.06 -8.72 -17.05
C ARG A 179 24.15 -8.72 -18.59
N GLY A 180 25.33 -9.04 -19.14
CA GLY A 180 25.58 -9.19 -20.57
C GLY A 180 25.88 -7.88 -21.31
N TYR A 181 26.45 -6.88 -20.65
CA TYR A 181 26.92 -5.67 -21.32
C TYR A 181 28.34 -5.83 -21.85
N ASP A 182 28.55 -5.35 -23.07
CA ASP A 182 29.88 -5.05 -23.60
C ASP A 182 30.35 -3.72 -23.00
N LEU A 183 31.48 -3.76 -22.29
CA LEU A 183 32.00 -2.61 -21.56
C LEU A 183 33.04 -1.86 -22.40
N ILE A 184 32.72 -0.65 -22.83
CA ILE A 184 33.63 0.23 -23.56
C ILE A 184 34.28 1.21 -22.59
N HIS A 185 35.57 0.99 -22.31
CA HIS A 185 36.36 1.90 -21.49
C HIS A 185 36.57 3.25 -22.19
N VAL A 186 36.39 4.35 -21.46
CA VAL A 186 36.76 5.70 -21.88
C VAL A 186 37.83 6.30 -20.95
N PRO A 187 38.81 7.05 -21.47
CA PRO A 187 39.78 7.76 -20.63
C PRO A 187 39.11 8.81 -19.73
N ALA A 188 39.75 9.12 -18.60
CA ALA A 188 39.33 10.22 -17.74
C ALA A 188 39.31 11.55 -18.51
N GLY A 189 38.21 12.28 -18.42
CA GLY A 189 38.05 13.60 -19.03
C GLY A 189 36.57 13.95 -19.18
N ARG A 190 36.28 15.25 -19.23
CA ARG A 190 34.92 15.75 -19.42
C ARG A 190 34.44 15.35 -20.82
N ASP A 191 33.19 14.89 -20.93
CA ASP A 191 32.48 14.52 -22.17
C ASP A 191 33.14 13.39 -23.00
N ASN A 192 34.14 12.69 -22.45
CA ASN A 192 34.80 11.57 -23.16
C ASN A 192 33.88 10.37 -23.36
N ALA A 193 33.02 10.10 -22.37
CA ALA A 193 31.99 9.06 -22.47
C ALA A 193 30.99 9.40 -23.57
N ASP A 194 30.47 10.63 -23.56
CA ASP A 194 29.54 11.16 -24.55
C ASP A 194 30.12 11.11 -25.96
N GLY A 195 31.35 11.60 -26.13
CA GLY A 195 32.04 11.61 -27.42
C GLY A 195 32.24 10.20 -27.98
N LYS A 196 32.62 9.23 -27.14
CA LYS A 196 32.82 7.85 -27.58
C LYS A 196 31.49 7.13 -27.85
N MET A 197 30.47 7.40 -27.05
CA MET A 197 29.11 6.90 -27.26
C MET A 197 28.52 7.42 -28.57
N ILE A 198 28.71 8.69 -28.91
CA ILE A 198 28.31 9.27 -30.20
C ILE A 198 29.07 8.62 -31.35
N ALA A 199 30.40 8.59 -31.27
CA ALA A 199 31.23 8.06 -32.35
C ALA A 199 30.95 6.58 -32.63
N PHE A 200 30.85 5.76 -31.58
CA PHE A 200 30.51 4.35 -31.72
C PHE A 200 29.04 4.16 -32.13
N GLY A 201 28.14 4.87 -31.45
CA GLY A 201 26.70 4.82 -31.64
C GLY A 201 26.28 5.12 -33.08
N SER A 202 26.88 6.11 -33.74
CA SER A 202 26.59 6.43 -35.14
C SER A 202 26.84 5.26 -36.09
N SER A 203 27.78 4.36 -35.77
CA SER A 203 28.09 3.18 -36.58
C SER A 203 27.22 1.95 -36.30
N ILE A 204 26.21 2.05 -35.42
CA ILE A 204 25.36 0.89 -35.06
C ILE A 204 24.65 0.29 -36.26
N HIS A 205 24.15 1.11 -37.18
CA HIS A 205 23.46 0.64 -38.38
C HIS A 205 24.38 -0.17 -39.31
N GLU A 206 25.70 0.10 -39.32
CA GLU A 206 26.69 -0.65 -40.09
C GLU A 206 27.12 -1.92 -39.36
N ARG A 207 27.38 -1.82 -38.06
CA ARG A 207 27.90 -2.93 -37.23
C ARG A 207 26.84 -3.98 -36.93
N TYR A 208 25.58 -3.56 -36.85
CA TYR A 208 24.44 -4.41 -36.56
C TYR A 208 23.37 -4.23 -37.65
N PRO A 209 23.53 -4.86 -38.83
CA PRO A 209 22.61 -4.70 -39.96
C PRO A 209 21.16 -5.11 -39.66
N ASN A 210 20.96 -5.95 -38.65
CA ASN A 210 19.65 -6.39 -38.19
C ASN A 210 19.04 -5.48 -37.12
N ALA A 211 19.74 -4.41 -36.70
CA ALA A 211 19.20 -3.45 -35.75
C ALA A 211 17.98 -2.76 -36.36
N LYS A 212 16.89 -2.72 -35.61
CA LYS A 212 15.67 -1.99 -35.97
C LYS A 212 15.35 -0.90 -34.95
N GLU A 213 15.79 -1.10 -33.72
CA GLU A 213 15.55 -0.18 -32.61
C GLU A 213 16.84 0.10 -31.86
N VAL A 214 17.01 1.34 -31.39
CA VAL A 214 18.15 1.73 -30.55
C VAL A 214 17.64 2.50 -29.35
N LEU A 215 18.03 2.06 -28.15
CA LEU A 215 17.82 2.80 -26.91
C LEU A 215 19.09 3.57 -26.59
N VAL A 216 18.99 4.90 -26.59
CA VAL A 216 20.08 5.80 -26.21
C VAL A 216 19.83 6.22 -24.78
N CYS A 217 20.54 5.59 -23.85
CA CYS A 217 20.37 5.80 -22.42
C CYS A 217 21.39 6.80 -21.88
N SER A 218 21.01 8.08 -21.88
CA SER A 218 21.74 9.18 -21.26
C SER A 218 20.78 10.33 -20.92
N SER A 219 21.09 11.05 -19.85
CA SER A 219 20.36 12.27 -19.45
C SER A 219 20.89 13.54 -20.12
N ASP A 220 22.01 13.46 -20.86
CA ASP A 220 22.59 14.61 -21.54
C ASP A 220 21.85 14.95 -22.84
N LYS A 221 21.65 16.25 -23.08
CA LYS A 221 21.09 16.79 -24.32
C LYS A 221 22.03 16.62 -25.50
N VAL A 222 23.33 16.46 -25.28
CA VAL A 222 24.32 16.24 -26.35
C VAL A 222 23.99 14.98 -27.16
N MET A 223 23.31 14.00 -26.57
CA MET A 223 22.86 12.78 -27.26
C MET A 223 21.78 12.99 -28.32
N THR A 224 21.12 14.15 -28.38
CA THR A 224 20.11 14.45 -29.41
C THR A 224 20.69 14.29 -30.83
N ASN A 225 21.96 14.65 -31.04
CA ASN A 225 22.63 14.50 -32.33
C ASN A 225 22.79 13.02 -32.73
N LEU A 226 23.17 12.16 -31.78
CA LEU A 226 23.25 10.72 -32.00
C LEU A 226 21.88 10.14 -32.35
N CYS A 227 20.84 10.52 -31.60
CA CYS A 227 19.48 10.06 -31.86
C CYS A 227 19.01 10.45 -33.28
N ASN A 228 19.23 11.70 -33.68
CA ASN A 228 18.87 12.17 -35.02
C ASN A 228 19.62 11.42 -36.12
N ASN A 229 20.92 11.17 -35.93
CA ASN A 229 21.73 10.43 -36.89
C ASN A 229 21.25 8.97 -37.03
N LEU A 230 20.95 8.29 -35.93
CA LEU A 230 20.40 6.93 -35.95
C LEU A 230 19.04 6.87 -36.67
N GLN A 231 18.17 7.85 -36.44
CA GLN A 231 16.87 7.94 -37.13
C GLN A 231 17.01 8.17 -38.63
N GLN A 232 17.97 9.02 -39.06
CA GLN A 232 18.25 9.24 -40.48
C GLN A 232 18.65 7.95 -41.21
N HIS A 233 19.24 6.99 -40.49
CA HIS A 233 19.58 5.66 -41.02
C HIS A 233 18.44 4.64 -40.88
N GLY A 234 17.21 5.10 -40.60
CA GLY A 234 16.01 4.26 -40.61
C GLY A 234 15.78 3.43 -39.34
N LEU A 235 16.48 3.74 -38.25
CA LEU A 235 16.29 3.08 -36.95
C LEU A 235 15.22 3.78 -36.12
N ILE A 236 14.42 3.03 -35.38
CA ILE A 236 13.53 3.59 -34.37
C ILE A 236 14.38 3.89 -33.13
N VAL A 237 14.37 5.15 -32.69
CA VAL A 237 15.22 5.59 -31.58
C VAL A 237 14.38 5.93 -30.36
N TYR A 238 14.73 5.34 -29.23
CA TYR A 238 14.19 5.66 -27.93
C TYR A 238 15.27 6.37 -27.09
N GLN A 239 15.03 7.62 -26.74
CA GLN A 239 15.88 8.35 -25.82
C GLN A 239 15.43 8.05 -24.38
N VAL A 240 16.33 7.51 -23.57
CA VAL A 240 16.09 7.15 -22.17
C VAL A 240 16.87 8.12 -21.29
N SER A 241 16.18 8.99 -20.56
CA SER A 241 16.79 9.91 -19.60
C SER A 241 16.27 9.69 -18.19
N GLN A 242 17.03 10.07 -17.18
CA GLN A 242 16.60 10.02 -15.78
C GLN A 242 16.32 11.42 -15.24
N HIS A 243 15.13 11.60 -14.69
CA HIS A 243 14.72 12.82 -13.98
C HIS A 243 14.27 12.45 -12.56
N GLY A 244 15.16 12.65 -11.58
CA GLY A 244 14.93 12.25 -10.20
C GLY A 244 14.79 10.73 -10.06
N GLU A 245 13.65 10.27 -9.54
CA GLU A 245 13.34 8.84 -9.36
C GLU A 245 12.67 8.19 -10.59
N ASN A 246 12.51 8.92 -11.70
CA ASN A 246 11.83 8.43 -12.90
C ASN A 246 12.78 8.33 -14.11
N ILE A 247 12.60 7.29 -14.92
CA ILE A 247 13.06 7.19 -16.30
C ILE A 247 12.02 7.79 -17.23
N ASN A 248 12.43 8.74 -18.04
CA ASN A 248 11.67 9.23 -19.16
C ASN A 248 12.16 8.52 -20.43
N LEU A 249 11.23 7.92 -21.15
CA LEU A 249 11.45 7.27 -22.42
C LEU A 249 10.75 8.10 -23.50
N PHE A 250 11.53 8.78 -24.31
CA PHE A 250 11.04 9.57 -25.44
C PHE A 250 11.23 8.76 -26.73
N ASN A 251 10.14 8.48 -27.43
CA ASN A 251 10.18 7.86 -28.74
C ASN A 251 10.32 8.95 -29.80
N ASN A 252 11.50 9.06 -30.41
CA ASN A 252 11.76 10.12 -31.38
C ASN A 252 10.95 9.94 -32.67
N SER A 253 10.43 8.76 -32.95
CA SER A 253 9.64 8.49 -34.17
C SER A 253 8.16 8.88 -34.00
N THR A 254 7.61 8.80 -32.79
CA THR A 254 6.20 9.14 -32.50
C THR A 254 6.03 10.46 -31.75
N GLY A 255 7.10 10.99 -31.14
CA GLY A 255 7.04 12.15 -30.24
C GLY A 255 6.41 11.85 -28.88
N GLU A 256 6.13 10.58 -28.57
CA GLU A 256 5.52 10.18 -27.30
C GLU A 256 6.58 10.07 -26.20
N THR A 257 6.27 10.61 -25.01
CA THR A 257 7.09 10.43 -23.81
C THR A 257 6.36 9.52 -22.82
N LYS A 258 6.98 8.40 -22.45
CA LYS A 258 6.52 7.50 -21.37
C LYS A 258 7.40 7.70 -20.14
N ILE A 259 6.77 7.86 -18.98
CA ILE A 259 7.47 8.06 -17.71
C ILE A 259 7.33 6.78 -16.88
N TYR A 260 8.46 6.25 -16.41
CA TYR A 260 8.56 5.01 -15.64
C TYR A 260 9.33 5.24 -14.34
N GLY A 261 8.87 4.72 -13.20
CA GLY A 261 9.61 4.81 -11.94
C GLY A 261 10.76 3.80 -11.87
N ILE A 262 11.97 4.21 -11.45
CA ILE A 262 13.20 3.36 -11.43
C ILE A 262 13.13 2.23 -10.40
N LYS A 263 12.29 2.38 -9.38
CA LYS A 263 11.98 1.29 -8.46
C LYS A 263 10.95 0.39 -9.14
N PRO A 264 11.11 -0.96 -9.09
CA PRO A 264 9.97 -1.82 -9.41
C PRO A 264 8.80 -1.26 -8.60
N LEU A 265 7.66 -1.01 -9.26
CA LEU A 265 6.41 -0.93 -8.50
C LEU A 265 6.48 -2.17 -7.62
N PRO A 266 6.48 -2.03 -6.28
CA PRO A 266 6.53 -3.21 -5.43
C PRO A 266 5.40 -4.15 -5.93
N GLU A 267 5.51 -5.47 -5.80
CA GLU A 267 4.33 -6.28 -6.14
C GLU A 267 3.13 -5.70 -5.39
N ILE A 268 2.01 -5.51 -6.11
CA ILE A 268 0.83 -4.86 -5.52
C ILE A 268 0.54 -5.64 -4.24
N PRO A 269 0.69 -5.00 -3.06
CA PRO A 269 0.63 -5.72 -1.80
C PRO A 269 -0.77 -6.30 -1.70
N SER A 270 -0.88 -7.55 -1.24
CA SER A 270 -2.19 -8.15 -1.03
C SER A 270 -3.04 -7.23 -0.17
N ILE A 271 -4.36 -7.30 -0.31
CA ILE A 271 -5.25 -6.39 0.41
C ILE A 271 -4.99 -6.40 1.93
N SER A 272 -4.68 -7.55 2.52
CA SER A 272 -4.31 -7.65 3.94
C SER A 272 -2.97 -6.98 4.28
N GLN A 273 -1.96 -7.13 3.43
CA GLN A 273 -0.67 -6.46 3.57
C GLN A 273 -0.81 -4.94 3.44
N PHE A 274 -1.61 -4.47 2.48
CA PHE A 274 -1.92 -3.06 2.28
C PHE A 274 -2.58 -2.45 3.52
N ILE A 275 -3.60 -3.12 4.06
CA ILE A 275 -4.29 -2.70 5.29
C ILE A 275 -3.29 -2.61 6.45
N GLY A 276 -2.45 -3.64 6.64
CA GLY A 276 -1.40 -3.65 7.67
C GLY A 276 -0.37 -2.52 7.51
N GLN A 277 0.08 -2.24 6.27
CA GLN A 277 1.03 -1.16 5.99
C GLN A 277 0.45 0.22 6.30
N ILE A 278 -0.82 0.46 5.95
CA ILE A 278 -1.51 1.70 6.31
C ILE A 278 -1.69 1.80 7.83
N LYS A 279 -2.04 0.71 8.53
CA LYS A 279 -2.15 0.72 9.99
C LYS A 279 -0.86 1.13 10.68
N ASN A 280 0.25 0.51 10.29
CA ASN A 280 1.56 0.82 10.84
C ASN A 280 1.95 2.28 10.56
N LEU A 281 1.70 2.78 9.34
CA LEU A 281 1.94 4.19 9.01
C LEU A 281 1.13 5.15 9.86
N ILE A 282 -0.15 4.82 10.10
CA ILE A 282 -1.00 5.62 10.97
C ILE A 282 -0.45 5.63 12.40
N GLN A 283 -0.07 4.47 12.93
CA GLN A 283 0.49 4.36 14.28
C GLN A 283 1.84 5.08 14.44
N ASP A 284 2.72 4.99 13.44
CA ASP A 284 4.00 5.68 13.43
C ASP A 284 3.80 7.21 13.49
N GLU A 285 2.90 7.74 12.67
CA GLU A 285 2.57 9.17 12.64
C GLU A 285 1.85 9.65 13.91
N GLN A 286 0.99 8.81 14.50
CA GLN A 286 0.34 9.12 15.78
C GLN A 286 1.38 9.30 16.90
N LYS A 287 2.40 8.43 16.93
CA LYS A 287 3.50 8.50 17.90
C LYS A 287 4.39 9.73 17.65
N LEU A 288 4.70 10.04 16.39
CA LEU A 288 5.59 11.15 16.03
C LEU A 288 4.97 12.52 16.28
N ASN A 289 3.69 12.70 15.94
CA ASN A 289 3.03 14.01 15.95
C ASN A 289 2.10 14.23 17.16
N ALA A 290 2.01 13.26 18.08
CA ALA A 290 1.07 13.24 19.21
C ALA A 290 -0.39 13.52 18.79
N SER A 291 -0.73 13.21 17.54
CA SER A 291 -2.06 13.44 16.95
C SER A 291 -2.65 12.12 16.52
N TYR A 292 -3.79 11.76 17.12
CA TYR A 292 -4.51 10.52 16.79
C TYR A 292 -5.09 10.53 15.37
N TRP A 293 -5.37 11.70 14.80
CA TRP A 293 -6.04 11.85 13.50
C TRP A 293 -5.06 12.31 12.44
N ILE A 294 -5.01 11.56 11.33
CA ILE A 294 -4.10 11.83 10.22
C ILE A 294 -4.92 12.16 8.99
N LYS A 295 -4.58 13.26 8.34
CA LYS A 295 -5.19 13.66 7.06
C LYS A 295 -4.91 12.61 5.99
N LEU A 296 -5.92 12.23 5.20
CA LEU A 296 -5.76 11.30 4.08
C LEU A 296 -4.73 11.81 3.07
N SER A 297 -4.64 13.13 2.86
CA SER A 297 -3.64 13.72 1.97
C SER A 297 -2.20 13.50 2.49
N GLN A 298 -1.99 13.66 3.80
CA GLN A 298 -0.71 13.40 4.47
C GLN A 298 -0.38 11.91 4.45
N LEU A 299 -1.35 11.07 4.79
CA LEU A 299 -1.20 9.62 4.73
C LEU A 299 -0.85 9.13 3.32
N SER A 300 -1.48 9.70 2.28
CA SER A 300 -1.18 9.37 0.88
C SER A 300 0.24 9.79 0.48
N LYS A 301 0.71 10.94 0.96
CA LYS A 301 2.10 11.39 0.75
C LYS A 301 3.09 10.46 1.45
N LEU A 302 2.84 10.14 2.72
CA LEU A 302 3.71 9.27 3.52
C LEU A 302 3.76 7.85 2.98
N TYR A 303 2.61 7.33 2.55
CA TYR A 303 2.52 6.02 1.90
C TYR A 303 3.32 5.99 0.59
N LYS A 304 3.22 7.06 -0.22
CA LYS A 304 4.04 7.22 -1.43
C LYS A 304 5.53 7.29 -1.12
N ILE A 305 5.93 8.02 -0.08
CA ILE A 305 7.34 8.16 0.31
C ILE A 305 7.90 6.82 0.82
N LYS A 306 7.18 6.15 1.73
CA LYS A 306 7.63 4.94 2.44
C LYS A 306 7.55 3.68 1.57
N TYR A 307 6.49 3.54 0.76
CA TYR A 307 6.20 2.33 -0.01
C TYR A 307 6.19 2.54 -1.53
N GLN A 308 6.49 3.74 -2.01
CA GLN A 308 6.65 4.03 -3.45
C GLN A 308 5.39 3.76 -4.29
N PHE A 309 4.23 3.78 -3.65
CA PHE A 309 2.92 3.52 -4.24
C PHE A 309 1.94 4.66 -4.00
N ASN A 310 1.05 4.90 -4.96
CA ASN A 310 -0.12 5.73 -4.71
C ASN A 310 -1.26 4.87 -4.17
N ILE A 311 -1.83 5.26 -3.03
CA ILE A 311 -3.04 4.65 -2.46
C ILE A 311 -4.14 4.55 -3.53
N SER A 312 -4.29 5.55 -4.40
CA SER A 312 -5.29 5.51 -5.48
C SER A 312 -5.07 4.37 -6.48
N HIS A 313 -3.81 4.03 -6.80
CA HIS A 313 -3.49 2.93 -7.71
C HIS A 313 -3.82 1.58 -7.07
N ILE A 314 -3.45 1.38 -5.80
CA ILE A 314 -3.77 0.14 -5.07
C ILE A 314 -5.29 -0.03 -4.94
N VAL A 315 -6.01 1.04 -4.59
CA VAL A 315 -7.47 1.00 -4.49
C VAL A 315 -8.12 0.72 -5.83
N SER A 316 -7.64 1.31 -6.93
CA SER A 316 -8.19 1.03 -8.27
C SER A 316 -7.99 -0.42 -8.73
N HIS A 317 -6.95 -1.10 -8.23
CA HIS A 317 -6.68 -2.50 -8.52
C HIS A 317 -7.63 -3.44 -7.76
N TYR A 318 -7.84 -3.22 -6.46
CA TYR A 318 -8.70 -4.08 -5.64
C TYR A 318 -10.19 -3.69 -5.67
N LEU A 319 -10.48 -2.43 -5.97
CA LEU A 319 -11.83 -1.85 -6.00
C LEU A 319 -11.99 -0.96 -7.26
N PRO A 320 -12.21 -1.56 -8.44
CA PRO A 320 -12.37 -0.81 -9.69
C PRO A 320 -13.46 0.26 -9.59
N GLY A 321 -13.17 1.48 -10.04
CA GLY A 321 -14.11 2.61 -10.00
C GLY A 321 -14.27 3.30 -8.64
N LYS A 322 -13.53 2.88 -7.61
CA LYS A 322 -13.52 3.50 -6.28
C LYS A 322 -12.35 4.47 -6.11
N ARG A 323 -12.53 5.48 -5.24
CA ARG A 323 -11.53 6.50 -4.89
C ARG A 323 -10.74 6.07 -3.65
N SER A 324 -9.57 6.67 -3.42
CA SER A 324 -8.71 6.37 -2.25
C SER A 324 -9.42 6.41 -0.89
N ARG A 325 -10.48 7.21 -0.74
CA ARG A 325 -11.29 7.25 0.50
C ARG A 325 -12.10 5.97 0.75
N ASP A 326 -12.49 5.29 -0.31
CA ASP A 326 -13.45 4.18 -0.24
C ASP A 326 -12.85 2.95 0.45
N ILE A 327 -11.52 2.78 0.44
CA ILE A 327 -10.88 1.72 1.23
C ILE A 327 -11.12 1.92 2.73
N PHE A 328 -11.03 3.14 3.23
CA PHE A 328 -11.21 3.43 4.66
C PHE A 328 -12.68 3.31 5.07
N VAL A 329 -13.61 3.51 4.13
CA VAL A 329 -15.04 3.27 4.31
C VAL A 329 -15.37 1.78 4.30
N ASN A 330 -14.72 1.00 3.43
CA ASN A 330 -14.99 -0.42 3.23
C ASN A 330 -14.33 -1.35 4.27
N TYR A 331 -13.36 -0.85 5.03
CA TYR A 331 -12.67 -1.60 6.10
C TYR A 331 -12.88 -0.96 7.48
N PRO A 332 -14.12 -0.88 7.98
CA PRO A 332 -14.44 -0.20 9.26
C PRO A 332 -13.94 -0.96 10.51
N ALA A 333 -13.57 -2.23 10.37
CA ALA A 333 -12.93 -3.01 11.42
C ALA A 333 -11.45 -2.60 11.61
N ASP A 334 -10.85 -2.01 10.58
CA ASP A 334 -9.43 -1.69 10.52
C ASP A 334 -9.15 -0.19 10.64
N PHE A 335 -10.05 0.66 10.17
CA PHE A 335 -9.89 2.11 10.15
C PHE A 335 -11.12 2.84 10.69
N VAL A 336 -10.86 3.96 11.35
CA VAL A 336 -11.89 4.91 11.72
C VAL A 336 -11.68 6.21 10.94
N ILE A 337 -12.75 6.69 10.31
CA ILE A 337 -12.74 7.89 9.49
C ILE A 337 -13.51 9.02 10.15
N HIS A 338 -13.05 10.25 9.92
CA HIS A 338 -13.74 11.48 10.30
C HIS A 338 -13.72 12.45 9.12
N GLN A 339 -14.89 12.95 8.74
CA GLN A 339 -15.06 13.98 7.71
C GLN A 339 -16.17 14.93 8.17
N ILE A 340 -15.95 16.24 8.05
CA ILE A 340 -16.89 17.25 8.52
C ILE A 340 -18.05 17.44 7.52
N ASP A 341 -17.75 17.37 6.21
CA ASP A 341 -18.71 17.37 5.10
C ASP A 341 -18.09 16.67 3.87
N ASP A 342 -18.88 16.40 2.82
CA ASP A 342 -18.43 15.65 1.63
C ASP A 342 -17.30 16.32 0.84
N ALA A 343 -17.11 17.63 1.03
CA ALA A 343 -16.06 18.45 0.39
C ALA A 343 -14.80 18.59 1.25
N SER A 344 -14.91 18.34 2.56
CA SER A 344 -13.84 18.48 3.54
C SER A 344 -12.82 17.36 3.46
N GLU A 345 -11.63 17.64 3.97
CA GLU A 345 -10.55 16.67 4.04
C GLU A 345 -10.92 15.48 4.95
N LEU A 346 -10.67 14.25 4.46
CA LEU A 346 -10.89 13.02 5.22
C LEU A 346 -9.75 12.80 6.21
N TYR A 347 -10.07 12.52 7.47
CA TYR A 347 -9.14 12.12 8.51
C TYR A 347 -9.30 10.63 8.79
N VAL A 348 -8.19 9.93 9.00
CA VAL A 348 -8.13 8.50 9.26
C VAL A 348 -7.34 8.25 10.55
N THR A 349 -7.78 7.27 11.32
CA THR A 349 -7.09 6.79 12.52
C THR A 349 -7.22 5.28 12.67
N VAL A 350 -6.34 4.68 13.44
CA VAL A 350 -6.33 3.26 13.82
C VAL A 350 -6.23 3.21 15.34
N PHE A 351 -7.06 2.37 15.96
CA PHE A 351 -6.99 2.08 17.39
C PHE A 351 -6.37 0.70 17.56
N ASP A 352 -5.18 0.63 18.17
CA ASP A 352 -4.54 -0.65 18.48
C ASP A 352 -5.47 -1.52 19.33
N HIS A 353 -5.86 -2.67 18.81
CA HIS A 353 -6.21 -3.80 19.64
C HIS A 353 -4.87 -4.41 20.04
N ASN A 354 -4.44 -4.26 21.29
CA ASN A 354 -3.26 -4.97 21.78
C ASN A 354 -3.37 -6.44 21.38
N GLN A 355 -2.47 -6.87 20.47
CA GLN A 355 -2.26 -8.28 20.16
C GLN A 355 -1.81 -8.95 21.45
N VAL A 356 -2.70 -9.72 22.06
CA VAL A 356 -2.34 -10.70 23.06
C VAL A 356 -1.34 -11.64 22.40
N GLN A 357 -0.11 -11.65 22.92
CA GLN A 357 0.89 -12.64 22.58
C GLN A 357 0.29 -14.01 22.86
N VAL A 358 0.25 -14.86 21.83
CA VAL A 358 -0.06 -16.27 21.98
C VAL A 358 1.14 -16.92 22.65
N GLU A 359 1.09 -17.05 23.97
CA GLU A 359 1.83 -18.07 24.69
C GLU A 359 0.91 -19.26 24.96
N ASP A 360 1.45 -20.42 24.65
CA ASP A 360 0.80 -21.72 24.63
C ASP A 360 0.51 -22.25 26.05
N GLY A 361 -0.60 -22.95 26.19
CA GLY A 361 -0.84 -23.95 27.24
C GLY A 361 -1.14 -23.46 28.67
N ARG A 362 -2.43 -23.35 29.01
CA ARG A 362 -3.15 -24.33 29.88
C ARG A 362 -4.55 -23.86 30.21
N LYS A 363 -5.48 -24.81 30.07
CA LYS A 363 -6.88 -24.75 30.48
C LYS A 363 -7.03 -24.25 31.92
N SER A 364 -7.92 -23.28 32.13
CA SER A 364 -8.86 -23.35 33.25
C SER A 364 -10.17 -22.69 32.84
N GLU A 365 -11.17 -23.54 32.66
CA GLU A 365 -12.57 -23.17 32.83
C GLU A 365 -12.80 -22.70 34.28
N LEU A 366 -13.95 -22.04 34.48
CA LEU A 366 -14.54 -21.56 35.74
C LEU A 366 -14.19 -20.13 36.17
N ALA A 367 -14.81 -19.17 35.48
CA ALA A 367 -15.58 -18.10 36.15
C ALA A 367 -16.52 -17.43 35.13
N GLN A 368 -17.44 -18.21 34.57
CA GLN A 368 -18.73 -17.65 34.13
C GLN A 368 -19.59 -17.51 35.39
N ASP A 369 -19.64 -16.31 35.96
CA ASP A 369 -20.93 -15.66 36.23
C ASP A 369 -20.72 -14.19 36.62
N ASN A 370 -21.67 -13.33 36.23
CA ASN A 370 -21.78 -11.90 36.53
C ASN A 370 -20.91 -10.87 35.76
N ARG A 371 -21.10 -10.74 34.45
CA ARG A 371 -21.15 -9.39 33.78
C ARG A 371 -21.82 -9.35 32.41
N LEU A 372 -22.75 -10.27 32.13
CA LEU A 372 -23.64 -10.22 30.97
C LEU A 372 -25.02 -9.70 31.40
N GLN A 373 -25.09 -8.45 31.86
CA GLN A 373 -26.34 -7.70 31.72
C GLN A 373 -26.41 -7.21 30.28
N SER A 374 -27.02 -8.06 29.45
CA SER A 374 -27.62 -7.67 28.19
C SER A 374 -28.67 -6.59 28.48
N LEU A 375 -28.30 -5.32 28.35
CA LEU A 375 -29.27 -4.22 28.25
C LEU A 375 -29.92 -4.32 26.85
N THR A 376 -30.90 -5.21 26.71
CA THR A 376 -31.81 -5.23 25.58
C THR A 376 -32.66 -3.96 25.61
N GLY A 377 -32.30 -2.99 24.78
CA GLY A 377 -33.12 -1.81 24.47
C GLY A 377 -32.79 -0.58 25.31
N ILE A 378 -32.06 0.37 24.73
CA ILE A 378 -31.98 1.74 25.26
C ILE A 378 -33.30 2.43 24.90
N THR A 379 -34.23 2.47 25.85
CA THR A 379 -35.60 2.97 25.67
C THR A 379 -35.88 4.26 26.45
N SER A 380 -34.95 4.72 27.30
CA SER A 380 -35.07 5.95 28.06
C SER A 380 -33.79 6.80 28.07
N LYS A 381 -33.92 8.08 28.47
CA LYS A 381 -32.78 8.99 28.71
C LYS A 381 -31.78 8.39 29.72
N GLN A 382 -32.29 7.76 30.78
CA GLN A 382 -31.47 7.19 31.85
C GLN A 382 -30.72 5.94 31.39
N ASP A 383 -31.32 5.14 30.50
CA ASP A 383 -30.65 3.95 29.94
C ASP A 383 -29.53 4.36 28.98
N LEU A 384 -29.73 5.44 28.22
CA LEU A 384 -28.69 6.01 27.37
C LEU A 384 -27.53 6.55 28.21
N GLU A 385 -27.82 7.26 29.30
CA GLU A 385 -26.81 7.76 30.23
C GLU A 385 -26.04 6.61 30.91
N LYS A 386 -26.73 5.55 31.35
CA LYS A 386 -26.08 4.34 31.91
C LYS A 386 -25.21 3.63 30.89
N ALA A 387 -25.69 3.45 29.66
CA ALA A 387 -24.92 2.83 28.59
C ALA A 387 -23.61 3.60 28.30
N LEU A 388 -23.68 4.94 28.31
CA LEU A 388 -22.52 5.80 28.10
C LEU A 388 -21.56 5.78 29.31
N ASN A 389 -22.08 5.74 30.54
CA ASN A 389 -21.26 5.56 31.72
C ASN A 389 -20.49 4.24 31.72
N ILE A 390 -21.12 3.12 31.32
CA ILE A 390 -20.44 1.82 31.22
C ILE A 390 -19.29 1.89 30.21
N ILE A 391 -19.51 2.53 29.06
CA ILE A 391 -18.47 2.69 28.05
C ILE A 391 -17.33 3.59 28.57
N LEU A 392 -17.66 4.64 29.31
CA LEU A 392 -16.68 5.54 29.91
C LEU A 392 -15.88 4.83 31.01
N ASP A 393 -16.51 3.98 31.82
CA ASP A 393 -15.83 3.11 32.80
C ASP A 393 -14.84 2.16 32.14
N GLU A 394 -15.24 1.51 31.04
CA GLU A 394 -14.35 0.65 30.26
C GLU A 394 -13.18 1.41 29.62
N LEU A 395 -13.31 2.72 29.39
CA LEU A 395 -12.26 3.58 28.87
C LEU A 395 -11.28 4.02 29.97
N ILE A 396 -11.81 4.37 31.14
CA ILE A 396 -11.02 4.74 32.33
C ILE A 396 -10.24 3.52 32.84
N GLU A 397 -10.85 2.34 32.97
CA GLU A 397 -10.16 1.12 33.43
C GLU A 397 -8.97 0.71 32.54
N LYS A 398 -8.97 1.12 31.27
CA LYS A 398 -7.97 0.73 30.27
C LYS A 398 -6.95 1.82 29.96
N SER A 399 -7.02 2.98 30.62
CA SER A 399 -6.11 4.09 30.33
C SER A 399 -5.73 4.87 31.58
N ILE A 400 -4.64 5.64 31.49
CA ILE A 400 -4.17 6.55 32.54
C ILE A 400 -4.81 7.96 32.34
N GLN A 401 -5.75 8.10 31.41
CA GLN A 401 -6.37 9.39 31.06
C GLN A 401 -7.72 9.56 31.74
N ASP A 402 -7.94 10.74 32.32
CA ASP A 402 -9.20 11.09 33.02
C ASP A 402 -10.28 11.67 32.08
N TYR A 403 -9.88 12.10 30.89
CA TYR A 403 -10.72 12.77 29.89
C TYR A 403 -10.55 12.15 28.51
N PHE A 404 -11.67 11.95 27.81
CA PHE A 404 -11.72 11.32 26.50
C PHE A 404 -12.48 12.21 25.52
N ASP A 405 -12.07 12.29 24.26
CA ASP A 405 -12.87 12.98 23.25
C ASP A 405 -14.27 12.35 23.16
N ILE A 406 -15.34 13.17 23.14
CA ILE A 406 -16.72 12.68 23.05
C ILE A 406 -16.96 11.78 21.82
N SER A 407 -16.16 11.95 20.78
CA SER A 407 -16.21 11.12 19.57
C SER A 407 -15.75 9.68 19.82
N ILE A 408 -14.88 9.44 20.80
CA ILE A 408 -14.48 8.09 21.26
C ILE A 408 -15.69 7.41 21.90
N LEU A 409 -16.41 8.14 22.75
CA LEU A 409 -17.63 7.65 23.39
C LEU A 409 -18.72 7.33 22.36
N ALA A 410 -18.91 8.20 21.36
CA ALA A 410 -19.84 7.99 20.26
C ALA A 410 -19.50 6.77 19.40
N SER A 411 -18.21 6.57 19.11
CA SER A 411 -17.72 5.43 18.33
C SER A 411 -17.93 4.12 19.08
N LYS A 412 -17.55 4.05 20.35
CA LYS A 412 -17.76 2.85 21.18
C LYS A 412 -19.23 2.54 21.40
N PHE A 413 -20.08 3.55 21.54
CA PHE A 413 -21.51 3.34 21.62
C PHE A 413 -22.06 2.71 20.33
N LYS A 414 -21.65 3.22 19.16
CA LYS A 414 -22.04 2.63 17.86
C LYS A 414 -21.54 1.19 17.71
N GLN A 415 -20.33 0.89 18.18
CA GLN A 415 -19.79 -0.46 18.17
C GLN A 415 -20.58 -1.42 19.08
N LYS A 416 -20.95 -0.97 20.28
CA LYS A 416 -21.63 -1.79 21.28
C LYS A 416 -23.12 -2.00 20.99
N TYR A 417 -23.78 -0.99 20.39
CA TYR A 417 -25.23 -0.98 20.20
C TYR A 417 -25.68 -0.93 18.73
N GLY A 418 -24.75 -0.93 17.77
CA GLY A 418 -25.03 -0.98 16.33
C GLY A 418 -25.65 0.29 15.72
N LYS A 419 -25.94 1.32 16.52
CA LYS A 419 -26.52 2.60 16.10
C LYS A 419 -25.81 3.79 16.71
N THR A 420 -25.84 4.93 16.01
CA THR A 420 -25.21 6.16 16.50
C THR A 420 -25.96 6.75 17.69
N ILE A 421 -25.25 7.42 18.60
CA ILE A 421 -25.89 8.12 19.72
C ILE A 421 -26.89 9.16 19.21
N THR A 422 -26.55 9.91 18.15
CA THR A 422 -27.46 10.90 17.56
C THR A 422 -28.78 10.26 17.10
N ARG A 423 -28.71 9.08 16.46
CA ARG A 423 -29.92 8.33 16.06
C ARG A 423 -30.70 7.84 17.27
N GLN A 424 -30.01 7.36 18.31
CA GLN A 424 -30.66 6.96 19.56
C GLN A 424 -31.33 8.15 20.27
N ILE A 425 -30.71 9.33 20.31
CA ILE A 425 -31.28 10.56 20.88
C ILE A 425 -32.56 10.95 20.11
N GLN A 426 -32.54 10.85 18.79
CA GLN A 426 -33.71 11.09 17.93
C GLN A 426 -34.83 10.06 18.16
N GLU A 427 -34.49 8.77 18.23
CA GLU A 427 -35.44 7.69 18.52
C GLU A 427 -36.10 7.84 19.90
N LEU A 428 -35.39 8.42 20.88
CA LEU A 428 -35.92 8.73 22.22
C LEU A 428 -36.66 10.08 22.29
N GLN A 429 -36.81 10.79 21.17
CA GLN A 429 -37.39 12.15 21.10
C GLN A 429 -36.72 13.17 22.05
N LEU A 430 -35.43 12.99 22.32
CA LEU A 430 -34.65 13.91 23.14
C LEU A 430 -34.19 15.09 22.30
N SER A 431 -34.42 16.32 22.77
CA SER A 431 -34.07 17.54 22.04
C SER A 431 -32.61 17.95 22.28
N GLY A 432 -31.87 18.21 21.20
CA GLY A 432 -30.50 18.72 21.26
C GLY A 432 -29.47 17.90 20.50
N THR A 433 -28.24 18.42 20.43
CA THR A 433 -27.08 17.71 19.88
C THR A 433 -26.50 16.76 20.93
N PHE A 434 -25.64 15.83 20.52
CA PHE A 434 -24.98 14.91 21.45
C PHE A 434 -24.28 15.63 22.62
N ILE A 435 -23.62 16.76 22.35
CA ILE A 435 -23.02 17.61 23.38
C ILE A 435 -24.08 18.14 24.35
N LYS A 436 -25.21 18.68 23.85
CA LYS A 436 -26.31 19.16 24.71
C LYS A 436 -26.91 18.03 25.54
N PHE A 437 -27.00 16.82 24.99
CA PHE A 437 -27.43 15.64 25.74
C PHE A 437 -26.44 15.32 26.88
N LEU A 438 -25.14 15.27 26.61
CA LEU A 438 -24.12 15.03 27.63
C LEU A 438 -24.10 16.13 28.71
N GLN A 439 -24.29 17.39 28.32
CA GLN A 439 -24.45 18.52 29.24
C GLN A 439 -25.71 18.41 30.10
N SER A 440 -26.72 17.65 29.65
CA SER A 440 -27.95 17.38 30.39
C SER A 440 -27.87 16.15 31.31
N CYS A 441 -26.72 15.46 31.35
CA CYS A 441 -26.44 14.29 32.17
C CYS A 441 -25.52 14.67 33.34
N ASN A 442 -25.83 14.18 34.54
CA ASN A 442 -25.17 14.64 35.76
C ASN A 442 -23.84 13.93 36.05
N ASN A 443 -23.57 12.83 35.34
CA ASN A 443 -22.41 11.96 35.60
C ASN A 443 -21.15 12.30 34.79
N PHE A 444 -21.23 13.30 33.90
CA PHE A 444 -20.17 13.62 32.95
C PHE A 444 -19.60 15.03 33.19
N HIS A 445 -18.27 15.16 33.15
CA HIS A 445 -17.59 16.45 33.08
C HIS A 445 -17.16 16.71 31.63
N LEU A 446 -17.61 17.81 31.04
CA LEU A 446 -17.28 18.17 29.68
C LEU A 446 -16.30 19.35 29.67
N GLN A 447 -15.21 19.22 28.94
CA GLN A 447 -14.28 20.33 28.69
C GLN A 447 -14.09 20.53 27.19
N GLN A 448 -13.81 21.77 26.79
CA GLN A 448 -13.49 22.09 25.40
C GLN A 448 -12.02 22.47 25.30
N LYS A 449 -11.23 21.64 24.63
CA LYS A 449 -9.79 21.85 24.40
C LYS A 449 -9.51 21.84 22.90
N ASP A 450 -8.83 22.86 22.39
CA ASP A 450 -8.46 22.98 20.98
C ASP A 450 -9.63 22.76 19.99
N LYS A 451 -10.79 23.36 20.31
CA LYS A 451 -12.07 23.24 19.57
C LYS A 451 -12.70 21.83 19.58
N LYS A 452 -12.18 20.88 20.36
CA LYS A 452 -12.75 19.54 20.56
C LYS A 452 -13.41 19.43 21.93
N TRP A 453 -14.45 18.62 22.02
CA TRP A 453 -15.15 18.35 23.28
C TRP A 453 -14.62 17.05 23.87
N GLU A 454 -14.18 17.11 25.12
CA GLU A 454 -13.73 15.96 25.90
C GLU A 454 -14.71 15.72 27.06
N ILE A 455 -14.81 14.47 27.48
CA ILE A 455 -15.68 13.96 28.53
C ILE A 455 -14.87 13.13 29.51
N GLY A 456 -14.96 13.49 30.79
CA GLY A 456 -14.43 12.72 31.91
C GLY A 456 -15.55 12.33 32.85
N LYS A 457 -15.28 11.41 33.77
CA LYS A 457 -16.18 11.21 34.91
C LYS A 457 -16.06 12.37 35.87
N VAL A 458 -17.16 12.71 36.52
CA VAL A 458 -17.13 13.58 37.69
C VAL A 458 -16.49 12.78 38.85
N SER A 459 -15.17 12.68 38.86
CA SER A 459 -14.40 12.18 40.01
C SER A 459 -14.27 13.31 41.03
N VAL A 460 -14.66 13.02 42.27
CA VAL A 460 -14.74 13.98 43.40
C VAL A 460 -13.36 14.52 43.82
N VAL A 461 -12.26 14.11 43.18
CA VAL A 461 -10.90 14.35 43.67
C VAL A 461 -9.95 14.64 42.51
N THR A 462 -10.03 15.84 41.92
CA THR A 462 -8.87 16.60 41.41
C THR A 462 -9.33 17.92 40.78
N LEU A 463 -9.45 18.96 41.62
CA LEU A 463 -9.53 20.35 41.19
C LEU A 463 -8.20 21.02 41.53
N SER A 464 -7.24 21.01 40.60
CA SER A 464 -6.11 21.93 40.65
C SER A 464 -6.59 23.32 40.20
N SER A 465 -6.99 24.13 41.19
CA SER A 465 -6.83 25.58 41.39
C SER A 465 -6.65 26.60 40.23
N SER A 466 -6.83 26.28 38.96
CA SER A 466 -6.75 27.26 37.88
C SER A 466 -7.82 27.05 36.82
N SER A 467 -8.58 28.11 36.56
CA SER A 467 -9.34 28.39 35.33
C SER A 467 -10.86 28.20 35.36
N PHE A 468 -11.56 28.89 36.26
CA PHE A 468 -12.91 29.40 35.95
C PHE A 468 -12.88 30.92 36.05
N SER A 469 -12.28 31.62 35.08
CA SER A 469 -12.38 33.09 35.01
C SER A 469 -13.72 33.56 34.45
N HIS A 470 -14.53 32.65 33.90
CA HIS A 470 -15.79 32.94 33.23
C HIS A 470 -16.81 31.84 33.55
N ILE A 471 -18.04 32.25 33.94
CA ILE A 471 -19.14 31.35 34.33
C ILE A 471 -20.28 31.59 33.33
N ASP A 472 -20.38 30.73 32.33
CA ASP A 472 -21.34 30.89 31.21
C ASP A 472 -22.51 29.91 31.26
N SER A 473 -22.46 28.95 32.16
CA SER A 473 -23.50 27.94 32.31
C SER A 473 -23.84 27.64 33.77
N ALA A 474 -25.01 27.03 33.98
CA ALA A 474 -25.42 26.50 35.27
C ALA A 474 -24.45 25.42 35.79
N PHE A 475 -23.80 24.69 34.89
CA PHE A 475 -22.77 23.71 35.22
C PHE A 475 -21.49 24.39 35.71
N ASP A 476 -21.01 25.43 35.03
CA ASP A 476 -19.85 26.20 35.49
C ASP A 476 -20.12 26.78 36.89
N LEU A 477 -21.34 27.29 37.11
CA LEU A 477 -21.76 27.78 38.41
C LEU A 477 -21.76 26.66 39.47
N GLU A 478 -22.28 25.48 39.13
CA GLU A 478 -22.24 24.30 40.01
C GLU A 478 -20.79 23.86 40.34
N GLN A 479 -19.89 23.80 39.37
CA GLN A 479 -18.48 23.41 39.58
C GLN A 479 -17.74 24.43 40.43
N VAL A 480 -17.96 25.73 40.20
CA VAL A 480 -17.40 26.80 41.01
C VAL A 480 -17.89 26.70 42.46
N ILE A 481 -19.17 26.40 42.66
CA ILE A 481 -19.74 26.19 44.00
C ILE A 481 -19.12 24.95 44.66
N LYS A 482 -18.92 23.84 43.94
CA LYS A 482 -18.24 22.65 44.47
C LYS A 482 -16.82 22.98 44.94
N MET A 483 -16.09 23.75 44.14
CA MET A 483 -14.74 24.18 44.48
C MET A 483 -14.73 25.04 45.76
N ILE A 484 -15.64 26.02 45.86
CA ILE A 484 -15.74 26.86 47.06
C ILE A 484 -16.16 26.03 48.28
N LEU A 485 -17.08 25.07 48.11
CA LEU A 485 -17.47 24.16 49.19
C LEU A 485 -16.31 23.27 49.63
N ALA A 486 -15.57 22.68 48.69
CA ALA A 486 -14.39 21.88 48.97
C ALA A 486 -13.35 22.68 49.77
N GLU A 487 -13.06 23.92 49.34
CA GLU A 487 -12.16 24.87 50.02
C GLU A 487 -12.64 25.17 51.45
N LEU A 488 -13.94 25.41 51.65
CA LEU A 488 -14.52 25.68 52.97
C LEU A 488 -14.59 24.45 53.88
N THR A 489 -14.59 23.25 53.29
CA THR A 489 -14.64 21.98 54.04
C THR A 489 -13.28 21.34 54.30
N GLN A 490 -12.20 21.87 53.70
CA GLN A 490 -10.87 21.25 53.75
C GLN A 490 -10.30 21.15 55.19
N ASP A 491 -10.63 22.11 56.06
CA ASP A 491 -10.13 22.19 57.44
C ASP A 491 -11.23 22.05 58.52
N SER A 492 -12.49 21.84 58.14
CA SER A 492 -13.61 21.83 59.08
C SER A 492 -14.09 20.41 59.43
N LYS A 493 -14.33 20.15 60.72
CA LYS A 493 -14.88 18.86 61.20
C LYS A 493 -16.32 18.58 60.72
N SER A 494 -16.97 19.55 60.08
CA SER A 494 -18.34 19.46 59.60
C SER A 494 -18.37 19.66 58.09
N ASN A 495 -18.86 18.66 57.37
CA ASN A 495 -18.96 18.68 55.90
C ASN A 495 -20.08 19.63 55.39
N PHE A 496 -20.81 20.29 56.30
CA PHE A 496 -21.95 21.15 55.98
C PHE A 496 -21.59 22.63 56.19
N VAL A 497 -21.81 23.43 55.15
CA VAL A 497 -21.51 24.86 55.12
C VAL A 497 -22.83 25.65 55.02
N ASP A 498 -22.95 26.76 55.74
CA ASP A 498 -24.11 27.66 55.61
C ASP A 498 -24.14 28.26 54.19
N ILE A 499 -25.30 28.18 53.53
CA ILE A 499 -25.48 28.70 52.15
C ILE A 499 -25.17 30.21 52.07
N GLY A 500 -25.36 30.96 53.15
CA GLY A 500 -24.96 32.36 53.25
C GLY A 500 -23.44 32.55 53.15
N ILE A 501 -22.66 31.70 53.81
CA ILE A 501 -21.18 31.73 53.76
C ILE A 501 -20.70 31.38 52.34
N LEU A 502 -21.35 30.40 51.71
CA LEU A 502 -21.08 30.03 50.33
C LEU A 502 -21.32 31.20 49.36
N GLY A 503 -22.42 31.95 49.56
CA GLY A 503 -22.73 33.15 48.79
C GLY A 503 -21.70 34.27 48.99
N VAL A 504 -21.21 34.46 50.22
CA VAL A 504 -20.16 35.44 50.55
C VAL A 504 -18.85 35.09 49.85
N LYS A 505 -18.39 33.83 49.96
CA LYS A 505 -17.15 33.37 49.32
C LYS A 505 -17.21 33.43 47.81
N PHE A 506 -18.37 33.14 47.22
CA PHE A 506 -18.58 33.34 45.79
C PHE A 506 -18.43 34.82 45.41
N ASN A 507 -19.03 35.73 46.18
CA ASN A 507 -18.92 37.17 45.92
C ASN A 507 -17.48 37.69 46.08
N GLU A 508 -16.72 37.20 47.07
CA GLU A 508 -15.30 37.52 47.24
C GLU A 508 -14.46 37.08 46.03
N LYS A 509 -14.73 35.89 45.48
CA LYS A 509 -13.92 35.30 44.40
C LYS A 509 -14.24 35.89 43.02
N TYR A 510 -15.48 36.30 42.78
CA TYR A 510 -15.96 36.74 41.47
C TYR A 510 -16.44 38.19 41.42
N ASN A 511 -16.30 38.94 42.52
CA ASN A 511 -16.77 40.32 42.68
C ASN A 511 -18.23 40.53 42.24
N LYS A 512 -19.08 39.51 42.40
CA LYS A 512 -20.52 39.61 42.15
C LYS A 512 -21.35 38.61 42.97
N PRO A 513 -22.58 38.99 43.40
CA PRO A 513 -23.45 38.07 44.11
C PRO A 513 -23.87 36.88 43.24
N ILE A 514 -23.98 35.70 43.86
CA ILE A 514 -24.38 34.47 43.17
C ILE A 514 -25.76 34.57 42.51
N THR A 515 -26.69 35.30 43.13
CA THR A 515 -28.02 35.55 42.58
C THR A 515 -27.99 36.42 41.33
N LYS A 516 -26.97 37.27 41.16
CA LYS A 516 -26.76 38.05 39.94
C LYS A 516 -26.24 37.15 38.81
N GLN A 517 -25.26 36.29 39.10
CA GLN A 517 -24.80 35.27 38.16
C GLN A 517 -25.95 34.35 37.71
N MET A 518 -26.81 33.90 38.63
CA MET A 518 -27.97 33.08 38.28
C MET A 518 -28.92 33.80 37.32
N LYS A 519 -29.15 35.11 37.50
CA LYS A 519 -29.97 35.92 36.57
C LYS A 519 -29.33 36.04 35.20
N GLU A 520 -28.02 36.28 35.14
CA GLU A 520 -27.24 36.35 33.89
C GLU A 520 -27.34 35.04 33.10
N LEU A 521 -27.36 33.90 33.81
CA LEU A 521 -27.50 32.55 33.24
C LEU A 521 -28.96 32.14 32.96
N LYS A 522 -29.94 33.02 33.18
CA LYS A 522 -31.39 32.73 33.05
C LYS A 522 -31.87 31.55 33.90
N ILE A 523 -31.23 31.32 35.06
CA ILE A 523 -31.65 30.30 36.04
C ILE A 523 -32.79 30.87 36.87
N SER A 524 -33.95 30.22 36.82
CA SER A 524 -35.14 30.62 37.58
C SER A 524 -35.14 30.00 38.98
N GLY A 525 -35.62 30.76 39.97
CA GLY A 525 -35.73 30.30 41.36
C GLY A 525 -34.72 30.93 42.33
N SER A 526 -34.76 30.47 43.59
CA SER A 526 -33.82 30.91 44.63
C SER A 526 -32.52 30.10 44.57
N PHE A 527 -31.45 30.63 45.17
CA PHE A 527 -30.17 29.91 45.24
C PHE A 527 -30.32 28.52 45.89
N ILE A 528 -31.18 28.39 46.89
CA ILE A 528 -31.50 27.11 47.52
C ILE A 528 -32.16 26.16 46.51
N LYS A 529 -33.14 26.61 45.72
CA LYS A 529 -33.78 25.77 44.69
C LYS A 529 -32.80 25.33 43.61
N PHE A 530 -31.86 26.19 43.24
CA PHE A 530 -30.79 25.83 42.32
C PHE A 530 -29.90 24.73 42.90
N LEU A 531 -29.42 24.89 44.13
CA LEU A 531 -28.63 23.85 44.80
C LEU A 531 -29.40 22.53 44.96
N GLN A 532 -30.72 22.57 45.22
CA GLN A 532 -31.57 21.37 45.26
C GLN A 532 -31.76 20.71 43.90
N SER A 533 -31.67 21.48 42.80
CA SER A 533 -31.73 20.94 41.44
C SER A 533 -30.43 20.24 41.01
N CYS A 534 -29.32 20.53 41.69
CA CYS A 534 -28.02 19.92 41.45
C CYS A 534 -27.88 18.64 42.27
N SER A 535 -27.67 17.51 41.60
CA SER A 535 -27.46 16.21 42.28
C SER A 535 -26.21 16.17 43.18
N SER A 536 -25.30 17.11 42.96
CA SER A 536 -24.02 17.18 43.66
C SER A 536 -24.06 17.82 45.04
N PHE A 537 -25.20 18.37 45.47
CA PHE A 537 -25.34 19.01 46.76
C PHE A 537 -26.40 18.33 47.62
N GLN A 538 -26.08 18.13 48.89
CA GLN A 538 -27.03 17.70 49.90
C GLN A 538 -27.35 18.91 50.77
N ILE A 539 -28.64 19.25 50.85
CA ILE A 539 -29.11 20.36 51.66
C ILE A 539 -29.77 19.83 52.92
N GLN A 540 -29.37 20.38 54.05
CA GLN A 540 -29.99 20.12 55.35
C GLN A 540 -30.45 21.43 55.98
N GLN A 541 -31.67 21.46 56.49
CA GLN A 541 -32.16 22.58 57.27
C GLN A 541 -31.87 22.32 58.76
N LYS A 542 -31.08 23.18 59.40
CA LYS A 542 -30.77 23.11 60.83
C LYS A 542 -31.26 24.40 61.50
N GLY A 543 -32.47 24.36 62.03
CA GLY A 543 -33.17 25.55 62.52
C GLY A 543 -33.51 26.52 61.38
N ASN A 544 -33.23 27.82 61.56
CA ASN A 544 -33.45 28.85 60.53
C ASN A 544 -32.35 28.91 59.46
N LYS A 545 -31.34 28.04 59.52
CA LYS A 545 -30.20 28.04 58.60
C LYS A 545 -30.28 26.87 57.64
N CYS A 546 -30.03 27.18 56.37
CA CYS A 546 -29.96 26.20 55.31
C CYS A 546 -28.48 25.87 55.05
N MET A 547 -28.11 24.62 55.27
CA MET A 547 -26.75 24.13 55.17
C MET A 547 -26.62 23.26 53.93
N VAL A 548 -25.45 23.28 53.29
CA VAL A 548 -25.16 22.53 52.08
C VAL A 548 -23.83 21.79 52.21
N SER A 549 -23.78 20.55 51.73
CA SER A 549 -22.57 19.73 51.62
C SER A 549 -22.48 19.12 50.22
N LEU A 550 -21.32 18.55 49.89
CA LEU A 550 -21.17 17.74 48.68
C LEU A 550 -21.86 16.38 48.86
N SER A 551 -22.72 16.00 47.90
CA SER A 551 -23.37 14.69 47.84
C SER A 551 -22.32 13.60 47.56
N GLY A 552 -22.30 12.54 48.36
CA GLY A 552 -21.39 11.41 48.18
C GLY A 552 -20.22 11.33 49.17
N ILE A 553 -20.08 12.28 50.09
CA ILE A 553 -19.17 12.17 51.24
C ILE A 553 -19.95 11.64 52.44
N SER A 554 -20.38 10.38 52.38
CA SER A 554 -20.72 9.63 53.60
C SER A 554 -19.40 9.08 54.15
N LYS A 555 -19.10 9.42 55.42
CA LYS A 555 -17.99 8.82 56.16
C LYS A 555 -18.18 7.32 56.31
#